data_AF-A0A430JRE2-F1
#
_entry.id   AF-A0A430JRE2-F1
#
_cell.length_a   1.000
_cell.length_b   1.000
_cell.length_c   1.000
_cell.angle_alpha   90.00
_cell.angle_beta   90.00
_cell.angle_gamma   90.00
#
_symmetry.space_group_name_H-M   'P 1'
#
loop_
_entity.id
_entity.type
_entity.pdbx_description
1 polymer ?
#
loop_
_entity_poly.entity_id
_entity_poly.type
_entity_poly.pdbx_seq_one_letter_code
_entity_poly.pdbx_strand_id
1 'polypeptide(L)'
;MTHVRVTSQAELDHVLESGEYSYDEHEIIICSPADQLIVVTDDRGLDLYASGSATVSAYGSATVSAYGSATVRAYDSATVSAYGSATVSASGSATVRAYDSATVSAYGSATVSASGSATVSAYDSATVRASGSATVSAYDSATVSASGLLVVTRKLSTAATVTGGVIIDVTAYDESNAADWCALNQVQGDGETVTLYKALPADLTSGIQYAHPTTWPLEGEVACDDWQPNNGCGGGLHLSPTPAQAQHYLDNADLSTARFLECRVSLTDLHPILDGVAKAKAPRVTVIREVDIDGNPISEATK
;
A
#
# COMPACT_ATOMS: atom_id res chain seq x y z
N MET A 1 9.82 29.72 22.65
CA MET A 1 9.73 28.28 22.41
C MET A 1 11.07 27.62 22.67
N THR A 2 11.12 26.68 23.61
CA THR A 2 12.27 25.82 23.90
C THR A 2 11.95 24.41 23.44
N HIS A 3 12.85 23.77 22.69
CA HIS A 3 12.66 22.39 22.25
C HIS A 3 13.13 21.39 23.31
N VAL A 4 12.26 20.46 23.68
CA VAL A 4 12.56 19.34 24.58
C VAL A 4 12.63 18.08 23.74
N ARG A 5 13.83 17.51 23.58
CA ARG A 5 14.01 16.30 22.76
C ARG A 5 13.82 15.06 23.62
N VAL A 6 12.97 14.16 23.16
CA VAL A 6 12.73 12.85 23.78
C VAL A 6 13.00 11.75 22.77
N THR A 7 13.64 10.69 23.22
CA THR A 7 14.06 9.52 22.42
C THR A 7 13.47 8.23 22.95
N SER A 8 12.94 8.23 24.18
CA SER A 8 12.33 7.08 24.83
C SER A 8 11.00 7.42 25.50
N GLN A 9 10.20 6.39 25.82
CA GLN A 9 8.93 6.56 26.52
C GLN A 9 9.14 7.21 27.90
N ALA A 10 10.15 6.78 28.65
CA ALA A 10 10.41 7.31 29.99
C ALA A 10 10.76 8.81 29.97
N GLU A 11 11.46 9.28 28.94
CA GLU A 11 11.73 10.71 28.75
C GLU A 11 10.45 11.48 28.43
N LEU A 12 9.58 10.92 27.58
CA LEU A 12 8.29 11.53 27.28
C LEU A 12 7.40 11.59 28.53
N ASP A 13 7.26 10.49 29.26
CA ASP A 13 6.45 10.41 30.49
C ASP A 13 6.94 11.43 31.52
N HIS A 14 8.25 11.55 31.71
CA HIS A 14 8.82 12.55 32.60
C HIS A 14 8.46 13.99 32.19
N VAL A 15 8.54 14.30 30.89
CA VAL A 15 8.18 15.62 30.36
C VAL A 15 6.68 15.88 30.47
N LEU A 16 5.84 14.85 30.27
CA LEU A 16 4.39 14.99 30.35
C LEU A 16 3.89 15.07 31.80
N GLU A 17 4.50 14.37 32.74
CA GLU A 17 4.13 14.43 34.15
C GLU A 17 4.72 15.67 34.86
N SER A 18 5.79 16.24 34.29
CA SER A 18 6.39 17.46 34.82
C SER A 18 5.47 18.66 34.58
N GLY A 19 5.24 19.43 35.66
CA GLY A 19 4.58 20.73 35.60
C GLY A 19 5.47 21.86 35.08
N GLU A 20 6.74 21.57 34.76
CA GLU A 20 7.69 22.56 34.25
C GLU A 20 7.49 22.88 32.77
N TYR A 21 6.83 21.98 32.02
CA TYR A 21 6.62 22.14 30.58
C TYR A 21 5.19 22.60 30.27
N SER A 22 5.08 23.72 29.59
CA SER A 22 3.82 24.34 29.13
C SER A 22 3.79 24.48 27.62
N TYR A 23 2.59 24.48 27.03
CA TYR A 23 2.41 24.59 25.58
C TYR A 23 2.83 25.95 25.02
N ASP A 24 2.77 27.03 25.82
CA ASP A 24 3.16 28.37 25.40
C ASP A 24 4.68 28.57 25.31
N GLU A 25 5.45 27.75 26.04
CA GLU A 25 6.89 27.92 26.18
C GLU A 25 7.70 26.77 25.56
N HIS A 26 7.12 25.58 25.45
CA HIS A 26 7.85 24.35 25.10
C HIS A 26 7.21 23.58 23.95
N GLU A 27 8.07 23.00 23.11
CA GLU A 27 7.69 22.02 22.10
C GLU A 27 8.47 20.72 22.34
N ILE A 28 7.77 19.60 22.31
CA ILE A 28 8.39 18.30 22.57
C ILE A 28 8.68 17.63 21.24
N ILE A 29 9.96 17.35 20.97
CA ILE A 29 10.40 16.71 19.74
C ILE A 29 10.72 15.24 20.03
N ILE A 30 9.91 14.36 19.47
CA ILE A 30 10.08 12.91 19.50
C ILE A 30 11.06 12.50 18.38
N CYS A 31 12.23 12.04 18.79
CA CYS A 31 13.31 11.53 17.95
C CYS A 31 13.63 10.07 18.34
N SER A 32 12.63 9.18 18.33
CA SER A 32 12.86 7.79 18.69
C SER A 32 13.70 7.07 17.62
N PRO A 33 14.58 6.13 18.03
CA PRO A 33 15.18 5.15 17.12
C PRO A 33 14.10 4.44 16.28
N ALA A 34 14.53 3.93 15.11
CA ALA A 34 13.70 3.01 14.34
C ALA A 34 13.22 1.85 15.23
N ASP A 35 11.98 1.39 15.00
CA ASP A 35 11.32 0.31 15.73
C ASP A 35 10.97 0.59 17.21
N GLN A 36 11.27 1.79 17.73
CA GLN A 36 10.79 2.20 19.05
C GLN A 36 9.46 2.96 18.93
N LEU A 37 8.40 2.36 19.49
CA LEU A 37 7.10 2.99 19.63
C LEU A 37 7.07 3.92 20.84
N ILE A 38 6.61 5.15 20.63
CA ILE A 38 6.29 6.11 21.67
C ILE A 38 4.77 6.27 21.76
N VAL A 39 4.21 6.04 22.94
CA VAL A 39 2.79 6.24 23.23
C VAL A 39 2.61 7.63 23.81
N VAL A 40 1.77 8.40 23.15
CA VAL A 40 1.37 9.73 23.55
C VAL A 40 -0.06 9.65 24.06
N THR A 41 -0.23 9.95 25.34
CA THR A 41 -1.53 10.28 25.92
C THR A 41 -1.37 11.63 26.58
N ASP A 42 -1.90 12.68 25.95
CA ASP A 42 -1.86 14.02 26.51
C ASP A 42 -3.22 14.68 26.36
N ASP A 43 -3.84 14.95 27.49
CA ASP A 43 -5.10 15.66 27.61
C ASP A 43 -4.91 17.18 27.79
N ARG A 44 -3.65 17.62 27.98
CA ARG A 44 -3.29 19.03 28.17
C ARG A 44 -3.15 19.78 26.85
N GLY A 45 -3.01 19.07 25.74
CA GLY A 45 -2.95 19.64 24.39
C GLY A 45 -1.59 20.25 24.04
N LEU A 46 -0.49 19.67 24.54
CA LEU A 46 0.86 20.02 24.12
C LEU A 46 1.09 19.64 22.66
N ASP A 47 1.80 20.49 21.94
CA ASP A 47 2.24 20.21 20.57
C ASP A 47 3.47 19.30 20.59
N LEU A 48 3.29 18.10 20.01
CA LEU A 48 4.33 17.09 19.91
C LEU A 48 4.80 16.95 18.47
N TYR A 49 6.10 16.85 18.27
CA TYR A 49 6.72 16.80 16.95
C TYR A 49 7.40 15.45 16.74
N ALA A 50 6.82 14.58 15.90
CA ALA A 50 7.44 13.33 15.48
C ALA A 50 8.27 13.57 14.21
N SER A 51 9.55 13.20 14.22
CA SER A 51 10.45 13.42 13.09
C SER A 51 11.35 12.23 12.80
N GLY A 52 11.94 12.20 11.60
CA GLY A 52 12.81 11.10 11.18
C GLY A 52 12.03 9.81 10.95
N SER A 53 12.48 8.70 11.54
CA SER A 53 11.82 7.39 11.49
C SER A 53 10.99 7.09 12.76
N ALA A 54 10.63 8.13 13.52
CA ALA A 54 9.89 7.96 14.77
C ALA A 54 8.54 7.27 14.54
N THR A 55 8.17 6.38 15.46
CA THR A 55 6.85 5.72 15.47
C THR A 55 6.08 6.15 16.71
N VAL A 56 4.91 6.75 16.53
CA VAL A 56 4.08 7.31 17.60
C VAL A 56 2.68 6.71 17.59
N SER A 57 2.13 6.39 18.76
CA SER A 57 0.69 6.15 18.94
C SER A 57 0.09 7.26 19.79
N ALA A 58 -0.79 8.08 19.21
CA ALA A 58 -1.46 9.19 19.85
C ALA A 58 -2.91 8.82 20.23
N TYR A 59 -3.25 9.02 21.49
CA TYR A 59 -4.57 8.72 22.07
C TYR A 59 -5.22 9.98 22.67
N GLY A 60 -6.53 9.91 22.93
CA GLY A 60 -7.25 10.98 23.60
C GLY A 60 -7.26 12.27 22.79
N SER A 61 -6.87 13.39 23.40
CA SER A 61 -6.83 14.73 22.77
C SER A 61 -5.43 15.14 22.29
N ALA A 62 -4.51 14.19 22.18
CA ALA A 62 -3.13 14.46 21.80
C ALA A 62 -3.02 15.15 20.43
N THR A 63 -2.11 16.12 20.32
CA THR A 63 -1.81 16.82 19.07
C THR A 63 -0.37 16.50 18.62
N VAL A 64 -0.23 15.93 17.43
CA VAL A 64 1.07 15.50 16.88
C VAL A 64 1.31 16.09 15.49
N SER A 65 2.45 16.74 15.29
CA SER A 65 2.95 17.11 13.97
C SER A 65 4.03 16.11 13.53
N ALA A 66 3.79 15.38 12.45
CA ALA A 66 4.64 14.34 11.90
C ALA A 66 5.37 14.83 10.65
N TYR A 67 6.70 14.68 10.62
CA TYR A 67 7.56 15.12 9.53
C TYR A 67 8.46 14.00 9.03
N GLY A 68 8.91 14.12 7.77
CA GLY A 68 9.87 13.19 7.19
C GLY A 68 9.23 11.83 6.93
N SER A 69 9.80 10.76 7.48
CA SER A 69 9.29 9.37 7.34
C SER A 69 8.62 8.88 8.63
N ALA A 70 8.15 9.79 9.48
CA ALA A 70 7.53 9.44 10.75
C ALA A 70 6.23 8.66 10.52
N THR A 71 5.96 7.70 11.41
CA THR A 71 4.73 6.90 11.41
C THR A 71 3.90 7.24 12.64
N VAL A 72 2.63 7.61 12.45
CA VAL A 72 1.70 7.94 13.55
C VAL A 72 0.46 7.07 13.48
N ARG A 73 0.08 6.47 14.61
CA ARG A 73 -1.25 5.87 14.82
C ARG A 73 -2.07 6.82 15.68
N ALA A 74 -3.17 7.35 15.15
CA ALA A 74 -4.05 8.27 15.84
C ALA A 74 -5.37 7.60 16.19
N TYR A 75 -5.76 7.70 17.46
CA TYR A 75 -6.98 7.11 18.01
C TYR A 75 -7.85 8.17 18.69
N ASP A 76 -9.10 7.83 18.95
CA ASP A 76 -10.07 8.65 19.67
C ASP A 76 -10.24 10.05 19.08
N SER A 77 -9.81 11.12 19.78
CA SER A 77 -9.94 12.51 19.33
C SER A 77 -8.59 13.14 18.97
N ALA A 78 -7.56 12.31 18.73
CA ALA A 78 -6.22 12.80 18.47
C ALA A 78 -6.18 13.60 17.17
N THR A 79 -5.35 14.65 17.16
CA THR A 79 -5.15 15.50 15.99
C THR A 79 -3.73 15.32 15.45
N VAL A 80 -3.60 15.05 14.15
CA VAL A 80 -2.30 14.88 13.49
C VAL A 80 -2.15 15.85 12.32
N SER A 81 -1.00 16.51 12.23
CA SER A 81 -0.58 17.21 11.00
C SER A 81 0.62 16.48 10.39
N ALA A 82 0.47 15.90 9.21
CA ALA A 82 1.46 15.07 8.54
C ALA A 82 2.04 15.79 7.31
N TYR A 83 3.37 15.82 7.23
CA TYR A 83 4.14 16.50 6.19
C TYR A 83 5.20 15.57 5.59
N GLY A 84 5.69 15.89 4.38
CA GLY A 84 6.71 15.09 3.70
C GLY A 84 6.22 13.69 3.36
N SER A 85 6.96 12.64 3.73
CA SER A 85 6.62 11.24 3.48
C SER A 85 6.01 10.55 4.72
N ALA A 86 5.43 11.32 5.63
CA ALA A 86 4.88 10.79 6.88
C ALA A 86 3.70 9.85 6.60
N THR A 87 3.58 8.80 7.41
CA THR A 87 2.50 7.81 7.31
C THR A 87 1.60 7.89 8.54
N VAL A 88 0.29 8.01 8.34
CA VAL A 88 -0.69 8.09 9.42
C VAL A 88 -1.76 7.01 9.27
N SER A 89 -2.02 6.28 10.35
CA SER A 89 -3.22 5.45 10.49
C SER A 89 -4.14 6.10 11.52
N ALA A 90 -5.31 6.56 11.10
CA ALA A 90 -6.26 7.28 11.95
C ALA A 90 -7.56 6.50 12.11
N SER A 91 -8.06 6.40 13.34
CA SER A 91 -9.29 5.70 13.68
C SER A 91 -10.07 6.43 14.76
N GLY A 92 -11.33 6.03 14.99
CA GLY A 92 -12.21 6.72 15.93
C GLY A 92 -12.68 8.07 15.37
N SER A 93 -12.60 9.13 16.17
CA SER A 93 -12.92 10.52 15.79
C SER A 93 -11.65 11.35 15.48
N ALA A 94 -10.53 10.69 15.18
CA ALA A 94 -9.25 11.35 14.98
C ALA A 94 -9.30 12.30 13.77
N THR A 95 -8.55 13.40 13.86
CA THR A 95 -8.46 14.41 12.79
C THR A 95 -7.05 14.45 12.21
N VAL A 96 -6.92 14.36 10.89
CA VAL A 96 -5.64 14.41 10.19
C VAL A 96 -5.60 15.54 9.18
N ARG A 97 -4.54 16.34 9.17
CA ARG A 97 -4.17 17.23 8.06
C ARG A 97 -2.96 16.65 7.35
N ALA A 98 -3.10 16.29 6.08
CA ALA A 98 -2.05 15.68 5.28
C ALA A 98 -1.60 16.62 4.16
N TYR A 99 -0.29 16.82 4.08
CA TYR A 99 0.37 17.72 3.13
C TYR A 99 1.46 16.98 2.36
N ASP A 100 1.94 17.58 1.27
CA ASP A 100 3.03 17.08 0.43
C ASP A 100 2.80 15.63 -0.03
N SER A 101 3.68 14.68 0.32
CA SER A 101 3.58 13.26 -0.07
C SER A 101 3.10 12.36 1.07
N ALA A 102 2.41 12.92 2.06
CA ALA A 102 1.97 12.17 3.22
C ALA A 102 0.95 11.09 2.82
N THR A 103 1.02 9.94 3.50
CA THR A 103 0.11 8.81 3.28
C THR A 103 -0.79 8.62 4.50
N VAL A 104 -2.10 8.51 4.30
CA VAL A 104 -3.09 8.37 5.38
C VAL A 104 -4.02 7.20 5.11
N SER A 105 -4.19 6.33 6.10
CA SER A 105 -5.31 5.38 6.19
C SER A 105 -6.28 5.84 7.27
N ALA A 106 -7.53 6.12 6.91
CA ALA A 106 -8.56 6.65 7.80
C ALA A 106 -9.72 5.66 7.95
N TYR A 107 -10.05 5.30 9.19
CA TYR A 107 -11.07 4.31 9.55
C TYR A 107 -12.14 4.91 10.48
N GLY A 108 -13.28 4.23 10.59
CA GLY A 108 -14.35 4.65 11.49
C GLY A 108 -14.90 6.04 11.15
N SER A 109 -14.90 6.98 12.09
CA SER A 109 -15.39 8.36 11.92
C SER A 109 -14.27 9.39 11.78
N ALA A 110 -13.07 8.95 11.39
CA ALA A 110 -11.92 9.82 11.25
C ALA A 110 -12.15 10.87 10.16
N THR A 111 -11.59 12.07 10.38
CA THR A 111 -11.68 13.19 9.43
C THR A 111 -10.31 13.53 8.88
N VAL A 112 -10.18 13.62 7.56
CA VAL A 112 -8.92 13.96 6.87
C VAL A 112 -9.09 15.20 6.01
N SER A 113 -8.14 16.14 6.12
CA SER A 113 -7.94 17.22 5.16
C SER A 113 -6.63 16.98 4.41
N ALA A 114 -6.70 16.66 3.12
CA ALA A 114 -5.54 16.33 2.30
C ALA A 114 -5.29 17.40 1.22
N SER A 115 -4.01 17.73 1.02
CA SER A 115 -3.56 18.66 -0.01
C SER A 115 -2.16 18.29 -0.52
N GLY A 116 -1.68 18.96 -1.57
CA GLY A 116 -0.41 18.61 -2.20
C GLY A 116 -0.55 17.33 -3.02
N SER A 117 0.39 16.40 -2.87
CA SER A 117 0.41 15.07 -3.50
C SER A 117 0.04 13.96 -2.49
N ALA A 118 -0.71 14.30 -1.44
CA ALA A 118 -1.02 13.37 -0.36
C ALA A 118 -1.88 12.21 -0.87
N THR A 119 -1.66 11.02 -0.32
CA THR A 119 -2.43 9.82 -0.65
C THR A 119 -3.29 9.41 0.54
N VAL A 120 -4.60 9.22 0.32
CA VAL A 120 -5.55 8.87 1.39
C VAL A 120 -6.34 7.62 1.01
N SER A 121 -6.40 6.64 1.91
CA SER A 121 -7.37 5.55 1.88
C SER A 121 -8.39 5.75 2.97
N ALA A 122 -9.67 5.91 2.62
CA ALA A 122 -10.76 6.20 3.56
C ALA A 122 -11.77 5.05 3.59
N TYR A 123 -11.99 4.51 4.77
CA TYR A 123 -12.84 3.35 5.04
C TYR A 123 -14.03 3.71 5.94
N ASP A 124 -15.00 2.81 6.05
CA ASP A 124 -16.18 2.95 6.92
C ASP A 124 -16.93 4.29 6.74
N SER A 125 -17.04 5.11 7.79
CA SER A 125 -17.70 6.42 7.80
C SER A 125 -16.71 7.59 7.75
N ALA A 126 -15.47 7.34 7.31
CA ALA A 126 -14.44 8.36 7.31
C ALA A 126 -14.80 9.51 6.35
N THR A 127 -14.44 10.73 6.73
CA THR A 127 -14.71 11.94 5.94
C THR A 127 -13.41 12.55 5.44
N VAL A 128 -13.29 12.76 4.14
CA VAL A 128 -12.10 13.35 3.50
C VAL A 128 -12.47 14.63 2.77
N ARG A 129 -11.73 15.70 3.04
CA ARG A 129 -11.67 16.90 2.20
C ARG A 129 -10.33 16.91 1.48
N ALA A 130 -10.34 16.86 0.16
CA ALA A 130 -9.12 16.80 -0.63
C ALA A 130 -9.03 17.92 -1.66
N SER A 131 -7.82 18.42 -1.88
CA SER A 131 -7.51 19.49 -2.83
C SER A 131 -6.12 19.32 -3.43
N GLY A 132 -5.81 20.11 -4.46
CA GLY A 132 -4.51 20.03 -5.15
C GLY A 132 -4.42 18.78 -6.02
N SER A 133 -3.30 18.06 -5.91
CA SER A 133 -2.98 16.83 -6.65
C SER A 133 -3.06 15.58 -5.78
N ALA A 134 -3.82 15.63 -4.68
CA ALA A 134 -3.96 14.49 -3.78
C ALA A 134 -4.66 13.32 -4.50
N THR A 135 -4.48 12.11 -3.99
CA THR A 135 -5.17 10.90 -4.47
C THR A 135 -5.98 10.31 -3.34
N VAL A 136 -7.26 10.02 -3.58
CA VAL A 136 -8.14 9.44 -2.55
C VAL A 136 -8.76 8.15 -3.05
N SER A 137 -8.54 7.06 -2.32
CA SER A 137 -9.29 5.82 -2.43
C SER A 137 -10.40 5.81 -1.38
N ALA A 138 -11.66 5.75 -1.82
CA ALA A 138 -12.82 5.73 -0.95
C ALA A 138 -13.49 4.35 -0.96
N TYR A 139 -13.72 3.80 0.23
CA TYR A 139 -14.31 2.49 0.48
C TYR A 139 -15.58 2.64 1.34
N ASP A 140 -16.45 1.63 1.32
CA ASP A 140 -17.66 1.54 2.15
C ASP A 140 -18.53 2.82 2.12
N SER A 141 -18.86 3.39 3.28
CA SER A 141 -19.69 4.61 3.41
C SER A 141 -18.86 5.91 3.51
N ALA A 142 -17.60 5.89 3.06
CA ALA A 142 -16.73 7.04 3.18
C ALA A 142 -17.28 8.23 2.39
N THR A 143 -17.09 9.43 2.93
CA THR A 143 -17.51 10.68 2.29
C THR A 143 -16.30 11.47 1.85
N VAL A 144 -16.19 11.77 0.55
CA VAL A 144 -15.10 12.55 -0.03
C VAL A 144 -15.64 13.80 -0.71
N SER A 145 -15.11 14.96 -0.30
CA SER A 145 -15.29 16.23 -0.99
C SER A 145 -13.97 16.63 -1.62
N ALA A 146 -13.93 16.68 -2.95
CA ALA A 146 -12.75 16.98 -3.75
C ALA A 146 -12.89 18.33 -4.47
N SER A 147 -11.77 19.04 -4.62
CA SER A 147 -11.68 20.28 -5.41
C SER A 147 -10.38 20.34 -6.20
N GLY A 148 -10.40 20.90 -7.40
CA GLY A 148 -9.22 20.97 -8.29
C GLY A 148 -9.00 19.71 -9.15
N LEU A 149 -7.75 19.51 -9.61
CA LEU A 149 -7.31 18.38 -10.43
C LEU A 149 -6.99 17.16 -9.55
N LEU A 150 -8.04 16.57 -8.96
CA LEU A 150 -7.91 15.44 -8.05
C LEU A 150 -8.46 14.16 -8.67
N VAL A 151 -7.75 13.03 -8.50
CA VAL A 151 -8.25 11.70 -8.85
C VAL A 151 -8.84 11.04 -7.61
N VAL A 152 -10.15 10.75 -7.64
CA VAL A 152 -10.80 9.89 -6.64
C VAL A 152 -11.08 8.53 -7.26
N THR A 153 -10.51 7.48 -6.69
CA THR A 153 -10.87 6.10 -7.01
C THR A 153 -11.88 5.60 -6.00
N ARG A 154 -13.10 5.34 -6.47
CA ARG A 154 -14.11 4.64 -5.66
C ARG A 154 -13.88 3.15 -5.79
N LYS A 155 -13.54 2.47 -4.69
CA LYS A 155 -13.25 1.03 -4.67
C LYS A 155 -14.25 0.29 -3.79
N LEU A 156 -14.65 -0.91 -4.23
CA LEU A 156 -15.37 -1.94 -3.45
C LEU A 156 -16.80 -1.61 -2.96
N SER A 157 -17.27 -0.37 -3.03
CA SER A 157 -18.67 -0.03 -2.69
C SER A 157 -19.18 1.24 -3.37
N THR A 158 -20.43 1.21 -3.82
CA THR A 158 -21.16 2.39 -4.34
C THR A 158 -21.69 3.30 -3.21
N ALA A 159 -21.59 2.88 -1.95
CA ALA A 159 -22.04 3.65 -0.80
C ALA A 159 -21.16 4.88 -0.51
N ALA A 160 -19.93 4.91 -1.04
CA ALA A 160 -19.03 6.02 -0.86
C ALA A 160 -19.60 7.25 -1.58
N THR A 161 -19.75 8.38 -0.88
CA THR A 161 -20.25 9.62 -1.47
C THR A 161 -19.07 10.48 -1.89
N VAL A 162 -18.92 10.76 -3.19
CA VAL A 162 -17.83 11.58 -3.74
C VAL A 162 -18.44 12.78 -4.46
N THR A 163 -17.99 13.98 -4.09
CA THR A 163 -18.40 15.24 -4.74
C THR A 163 -17.17 15.99 -5.26
N GLY A 164 -17.18 16.38 -6.53
CA GLY A 164 -16.08 17.10 -7.19
C GLY A 164 -14.91 16.22 -7.64
N GLY A 165 -13.90 16.85 -8.26
CA GLY A 165 -12.73 16.16 -8.83
C GLY A 165 -13.02 15.35 -10.09
N VAL A 166 -12.05 14.53 -10.51
CA VAL A 166 -12.19 13.50 -11.54
C VAL A 166 -12.43 12.16 -10.85
N ILE A 167 -13.60 11.57 -11.07
CA ILE A 167 -13.99 10.30 -10.44
C ILE A 167 -13.65 9.16 -11.40
N ILE A 168 -12.77 8.27 -10.96
CA ILE A 168 -12.56 6.96 -11.58
C ILE A 168 -13.36 5.96 -10.76
N ASP A 169 -14.55 5.62 -11.25
CA ASP A 169 -15.43 4.67 -10.59
C ASP A 169 -15.05 3.25 -11.00
N VAL A 170 -14.48 2.49 -10.08
CA VAL A 170 -14.15 1.06 -10.29
C VAL A 170 -15.03 0.14 -9.46
N THR A 171 -16.14 0.64 -8.92
CA THR A 171 -17.06 -0.15 -8.07
C THR A 171 -17.79 -1.26 -8.83
N ALA A 172 -17.83 -1.18 -10.17
CA ALA A 172 -18.37 -2.23 -11.01
C ALA A 172 -17.46 -3.45 -11.14
N TYR A 173 -16.19 -3.34 -10.74
CA TYR A 173 -15.21 -4.41 -10.85
C TYR A 173 -15.04 -5.12 -9.51
N ASP A 174 -15.20 -6.44 -9.52
CA ASP A 174 -14.88 -7.33 -8.41
C ASP A 174 -13.43 -7.82 -8.56
N GLU A 175 -12.49 -7.30 -7.78
CA GLU A 175 -11.07 -7.71 -7.87
C GLU A 175 -10.87 -9.23 -7.62
N SER A 176 -11.81 -9.93 -6.98
CA SER A 176 -11.77 -11.39 -6.82
C SER A 176 -12.19 -12.16 -8.08
N ASN A 177 -12.90 -11.50 -9.00
CA ASN A 177 -13.22 -12.02 -10.32
C ASN A 177 -12.03 -11.84 -11.27
N ALA A 178 -11.62 -12.92 -11.93
CA ALA A 178 -10.45 -12.92 -12.82
C ALA A 178 -10.54 -11.90 -13.97
N ALA A 179 -11.72 -11.74 -14.59
CA ALA A 179 -11.90 -10.82 -15.72
C ALA A 179 -11.81 -9.36 -15.27
N ASP A 180 -12.45 -9.04 -14.16
CA ASP A 180 -12.42 -7.70 -13.58
C ASP A 180 -11.02 -7.35 -13.06
N TRP A 181 -10.34 -8.30 -12.41
CA TRP A 181 -8.94 -8.15 -12.02
C TRP A 181 -8.03 -7.91 -13.23
N CYS A 182 -8.21 -8.65 -14.32
CA CYS A 182 -7.46 -8.43 -15.56
C CYS A 182 -7.72 -7.04 -16.14
N ALA A 183 -8.97 -6.58 -16.17
CA ALA A 183 -9.34 -5.25 -16.66
C ALA A 183 -8.69 -4.14 -15.82
N LEU A 184 -8.74 -4.26 -14.48
CA LEU A 184 -8.14 -3.29 -13.56
C LEU A 184 -6.60 -3.25 -13.66
N ASN A 185 -5.98 -4.39 -13.95
CA ASN A 185 -4.53 -4.52 -14.08
C ASN A 185 -4.01 -4.41 -15.53
N GLN A 186 -4.88 -4.04 -16.48
CA GLN A 186 -4.56 -3.89 -17.90
C GLN A 186 -3.93 -5.14 -18.54
N VAL A 187 -4.31 -6.31 -18.02
CA VAL A 187 -3.86 -7.61 -18.55
C VAL A 187 -4.51 -7.84 -19.90
N GLN A 188 -3.70 -8.08 -20.92
CA GLN A 188 -4.16 -8.33 -22.29
C GLN A 188 -4.67 -9.77 -22.44
N GLY A 189 -5.69 -9.97 -23.27
CA GLY A 189 -6.25 -11.29 -23.56
C GLY A 189 -7.19 -11.28 -24.75
N ASP A 190 -7.61 -12.47 -25.19
CA ASP A 190 -8.56 -12.66 -26.29
C ASP A 190 -9.99 -13.01 -25.82
N GLY A 191 -10.20 -12.98 -24.50
CA GLY A 191 -11.48 -13.32 -23.85
C GLY A 191 -11.53 -14.75 -23.33
N GLU A 192 -10.66 -15.65 -23.79
CA GLU A 192 -10.50 -17.01 -23.28
C GLU A 192 -9.20 -17.16 -22.50
N THR A 193 -8.12 -16.58 -23.01
CA THR A 193 -6.81 -16.58 -22.38
C THR A 193 -6.29 -15.18 -22.15
N VAL A 194 -5.41 -15.05 -21.17
CA VAL A 194 -4.74 -13.81 -20.80
C VAL A 194 -3.22 -13.98 -20.77
N THR A 195 -2.51 -12.89 -21.06
CA THR A 195 -1.05 -12.83 -21.02
C THR A 195 -0.56 -12.30 -19.68
N LEU A 196 0.26 -13.08 -18.98
CA LEU A 196 0.89 -12.74 -17.71
C LEU A 196 2.38 -13.07 -17.77
N TYR A 197 3.13 -12.66 -16.76
CA TYR A 197 4.59 -12.79 -16.73
C TYR A 197 5.08 -13.49 -15.48
N LYS A 198 6.13 -14.29 -15.64
CA LYS A 198 6.82 -14.97 -14.55
C LYS A 198 8.28 -14.52 -14.51
N ALA A 199 8.72 -13.99 -13.38
CA ALA A 199 10.13 -13.74 -13.10
C ALA A 199 10.76 -14.97 -12.41
N LEU A 200 11.97 -15.33 -12.82
CA LEU A 200 12.72 -16.48 -12.35
C LEU A 200 14.21 -16.15 -12.20
N PRO A 201 14.93 -16.89 -11.35
CA PRO A 201 16.39 -16.86 -11.35
C PRO A 201 16.96 -17.50 -12.62
N ALA A 202 18.28 -17.44 -12.79
CA ALA A 202 18.99 -17.92 -13.98
C ALA A 202 18.68 -19.38 -14.35
N ASP A 203 18.43 -20.24 -13.35
CA ASP A 203 18.12 -21.66 -13.52
C ASP A 203 16.64 -21.97 -13.85
N LEU A 204 15.82 -20.93 -14.03
CA LEU A 204 14.39 -21.02 -14.34
C LEU A 204 13.56 -21.81 -13.32
N THR A 205 14.02 -21.94 -12.08
CA THR A 205 13.33 -22.74 -11.07
C THR A 205 12.67 -21.85 -10.00
N SER A 206 11.38 -22.06 -9.79
CA SER A 206 10.60 -21.42 -8.73
C SER A 206 10.19 -22.40 -7.63
N GLY A 207 9.68 -21.91 -6.50
CA GLY A 207 9.00 -22.75 -5.49
C GLY A 207 9.93 -23.53 -4.56
N ILE A 208 11.25 -23.34 -4.68
CA ILE A 208 12.28 -23.99 -3.83
C ILE A 208 12.00 -23.73 -2.34
N GLN A 209 11.72 -22.49 -1.98
CA GLN A 209 11.43 -22.08 -0.59
C GLN A 209 10.15 -22.68 0.00
N TYR A 210 9.27 -23.21 -0.86
CA TYR A 210 8.02 -23.86 -0.46
C TYR A 210 8.11 -25.38 -0.58
N ALA A 211 9.29 -25.95 -0.80
CA ALA A 211 9.50 -27.38 -1.05
C ALA A 211 8.72 -27.93 -2.27
N HIS A 212 8.36 -27.06 -3.21
CA HIS A 212 7.67 -27.38 -4.46
C HIS A 212 8.45 -26.83 -5.66
N PRO A 213 9.68 -27.33 -5.91
CA PRO A 213 10.50 -26.82 -7.02
C PRO A 213 9.82 -27.09 -8.36
N THR A 214 9.64 -26.03 -9.14
CA THR A 214 9.06 -26.09 -10.49
C THR A 214 10.04 -25.44 -11.46
N THR A 215 10.61 -26.22 -12.38
CA THR A 215 11.46 -25.72 -13.46
C THR A 215 10.58 -25.35 -14.65
N TRP A 216 10.72 -24.10 -15.11
CA TRP A 216 9.94 -23.57 -16.21
C TRP A 216 10.69 -23.74 -17.54
N PRO A 217 10.04 -24.21 -18.61
CA PRO A 217 10.61 -24.21 -19.94
C PRO A 217 10.64 -22.79 -20.51
N LEU A 218 11.44 -22.57 -21.55
CA LEU A 218 11.44 -21.30 -22.29
C LEU A 218 10.28 -21.18 -23.29
N GLU A 219 9.64 -22.31 -23.59
CA GLU A 219 8.43 -22.43 -24.40
C GLU A 219 7.75 -23.76 -24.04
N GLY A 220 6.42 -23.77 -23.95
CA GLY A 220 5.64 -24.97 -23.64
C GLY A 220 4.89 -24.90 -22.30
N GLU A 221 4.32 -26.01 -21.89
CA GLU A 221 3.38 -26.04 -20.77
C GLU A 221 4.03 -26.37 -19.43
N VAL A 222 3.54 -25.72 -18.38
CA VAL A 222 3.85 -26.01 -16.96
C VAL A 222 2.54 -26.24 -16.24
N ALA A 223 2.50 -27.26 -15.38
CA ALA A 223 1.37 -27.53 -14.51
C ALA A 223 1.86 -27.78 -13.08
N CYS A 224 1.02 -27.50 -12.09
CA CYS A 224 1.27 -27.84 -10.70
C CYS A 224 0.24 -28.86 -10.19
N ASP A 225 0.69 -29.80 -9.37
CA ASP A 225 -0.17 -30.85 -8.81
C ASP A 225 -0.81 -30.45 -7.46
N ASP A 226 -0.37 -29.34 -6.87
CA ASP A 226 -0.75 -28.87 -5.54
C ASP A 226 -1.79 -27.74 -5.54
N TRP A 227 -2.49 -27.51 -6.65
CA TRP A 227 -3.39 -26.38 -6.89
C TRP A 227 -4.38 -26.10 -5.74
N GLN A 228 -4.40 -24.85 -5.27
CA GLN A 228 -5.35 -24.34 -4.28
C GLN A 228 -5.75 -22.90 -4.62
N PRO A 229 -7.02 -22.60 -4.98
CA PRO A 229 -7.47 -21.24 -5.32
C PRO A 229 -7.67 -20.39 -4.05
N ASN A 230 -6.56 -19.97 -3.43
CA ASN A 230 -6.54 -19.13 -2.24
C ASN A 230 -5.43 -18.06 -2.34
N ASN A 231 -5.39 -17.11 -1.40
CA ASN A 231 -4.36 -16.04 -1.41
C ASN A 231 -2.97 -16.50 -0.94
N GLY A 232 -2.81 -17.75 -0.51
CA GLY A 232 -1.56 -18.26 0.04
C GLY A 232 -0.48 -18.45 -1.04
N CYS A 233 0.79 -18.32 -0.63
CA CYS A 233 1.94 -18.73 -1.43
C CYS A 233 2.02 -20.27 -1.51
N GLY A 234 2.41 -20.79 -2.67
CA GLY A 234 2.32 -22.22 -2.97
C GLY A 234 0.91 -22.63 -3.46
N GLY A 235 0.76 -23.87 -3.87
CA GLY A 235 -0.51 -24.36 -4.40
C GLY A 235 -0.94 -23.68 -5.70
N GLY A 236 -0.01 -23.49 -6.64
CA GLY A 236 -0.26 -22.80 -7.89
C GLY A 236 0.98 -22.21 -8.55
N LEU A 237 0.88 -21.96 -9.86
CA LEU A 237 1.88 -21.25 -10.63
C LEU A 237 1.57 -19.75 -10.56
N HIS A 238 2.43 -18.98 -9.89
CA HIS A 238 2.21 -17.54 -9.65
C HIS A 238 2.78 -16.67 -10.78
N LEU A 239 1.98 -15.72 -11.28
CA LEU A 239 2.34 -14.76 -12.33
C LEU A 239 1.86 -13.34 -12.01
N SER A 240 2.38 -12.36 -12.73
CA SER A 240 2.02 -10.94 -12.57
C SER A 240 1.67 -10.27 -13.92
N PRO A 241 0.93 -9.14 -13.91
CA PRO A 241 0.54 -8.43 -15.14
C PRO A 241 1.71 -7.90 -15.98
N THR A 242 2.86 -7.63 -15.36
CA THR A 242 4.07 -7.13 -16.04
C THR A 242 5.34 -7.81 -15.53
N PRO A 243 6.44 -7.84 -16.30
CA PRO A 243 7.73 -8.35 -15.82
C PRO A 243 8.25 -7.59 -14.59
N ALA A 244 8.07 -6.26 -14.54
CA ALA A 244 8.46 -5.44 -13.40
C ALA A 244 7.71 -5.82 -12.11
N GLN A 245 6.41 -6.07 -12.19
CA GLN A 245 5.64 -6.58 -11.04
C GLN A 245 6.06 -8.01 -10.67
N ALA A 246 6.34 -8.85 -11.67
CA ALA A 246 6.82 -10.21 -11.43
C ALA A 246 8.18 -10.21 -10.71
N GLN A 247 9.08 -9.27 -11.04
CA GLN A 247 10.39 -9.11 -10.39
C GLN A 247 10.27 -8.85 -8.89
N HIS A 248 9.22 -8.17 -8.43
CA HIS A 248 8.97 -7.92 -7.01
C HIS A 248 8.86 -9.21 -6.18
N TYR A 249 8.51 -10.32 -6.83
CA TYR A 249 8.33 -11.64 -6.22
C TYR A 249 9.52 -12.58 -6.43
N LEU A 250 10.63 -12.06 -6.92
CA LEU A 250 11.87 -12.80 -7.07
C LEU A 250 12.70 -12.67 -5.79
N ASP A 251 12.54 -13.63 -4.87
CA ASP A 251 13.25 -13.61 -3.59
C ASP A 251 14.74 -13.95 -3.75
N ASN A 252 15.62 -13.12 -3.18
CA ASN A 252 17.07 -13.38 -2.98
C ASN A 252 17.88 -13.77 -4.24
N ALA A 253 17.36 -13.55 -5.45
CA ALA A 253 18.12 -13.75 -6.68
C ALA A 253 18.93 -12.50 -7.02
N ASP A 254 20.09 -12.71 -7.64
CA ASP A 254 20.80 -11.62 -8.31
C ASP A 254 19.91 -11.10 -9.45
N LEU A 255 19.34 -9.91 -9.26
CA LEU A 255 18.44 -9.26 -10.21
C LEU A 255 19.10 -9.04 -11.58
N SER A 256 20.43 -9.00 -11.66
CA SER A 256 21.15 -8.91 -12.94
C SER A 256 21.04 -10.18 -13.80
N THR A 257 20.64 -11.29 -13.19
CA THR A 257 20.44 -12.60 -13.85
C THR A 257 18.97 -13.01 -13.91
N ALA A 258 18.06 -12.11 -13.53
CA ALA A 258 16.62 -12.36 -13.57
C ALA A 258 16.17 -12.61 -15.00
N ARG A 259 15.30 -13.62 -15.17
CA ARG A 259 14.72 -14.02 -16.44
C ARG A 259 13.21 -13.86 -16.38
N PHE A 260 12.61 -13.41 -17.48
CA PHE A 260 11.17 -13.13 -17.53
C PHE A 260 10.53 -13.94 -18.65
N LEU A 261 9.47 -14.68 -18.30
CA LEU A 261 8.71 -15.49 -19.24
C LEU A 261 7.36 -14.84 -19.50
N GLU A 262 7.01 -14.67 -20.77
CA GLU A 262 5.67 -14.33 -21.22
C GLU A 262 4.84 -15.63 -21.26
N CYS A 263 3.70 -15.61 -20.59
CA CYS A 263 2.88 -16.78 -20.33
C CYS A 263 1.43 -16.51 -20.73
N ARG A 264 0.76 -17.52 -21.28
CA ARG A 264 -0.70 -17.55 -21.45
C ARG A 264 -1.35 -18.43 -20.40
N VAL A 265 -2.48 -17.96 -19.90
CA VAL A 265 -3.28 -18.61 -18.88
C VAL A 265 -4.75 -18.57 -19.28
N SER A 266 -5.47 -19.67 -19.08
CA SER A 266 -6.93 -19.66 -19.23
C SER A 266 -7.56 -18.70 -18.20
N LEU A 267 -8.44 -17.82 -18.66
CA LEU A 267 -9.12 -16.87 -17.78
C LEU A 267 -9.96 -17.57 -16.71
N THR A 268 -10.52 -18.76 -17.01
CA THR A 268 -11.31 -19.56 -16.06
C THR A 268 -10.47 -20.18 -14.94
N ASP A 269 -9.18 -20.40 -15.21
CA ASP A 269 -8.26 -21.06 -14.30
C ASP A 269 -7.48 -20.04 -13.46
N LEU A 270 -7.62 -18.75 -13.77
CA LEU A 270 -6.92 -17.67 -13.12
C LEU A 270 -7.57 -17.32 -11.78
N HIS A 271 -6.75 -17.33 -10.72
CA HIS A 271 -7.15 -16.88 -9.40
C HIS A 271 -6.34 -15.63 -9.00
N PRO A 272 -6.95 -14.44 -8.98
CA PRO A 272 -6.34 -13.24 -8.43
C PRO A 272 -5.92 -13.43 -6.97
N ILE A 273 -4.76 -12.89 -6.59
CA ILE A 273 -4.34 -12.84 -5.18
C ILE A 273 -4.39 -11.39 -4.73
N LEU A 274 -5.24 -11.11 -3.74
CA LEU A 274 -5.61 -9.76 -3.31
C LEU A 274 -4.70 -9.20 -2.20
N ASP A 275 -3.44 -9.60 -2.18
CA ASP A 275 -2.45 -9.17 -1.19
C ASP A 275 -1.12 -8.81 -1.86
N GLY A 276 -0.70 -7.56 -1.67
CA GLY A 276 0.55 -7.00 -2.20
C GLY A 276 0.45 -6.46 -3.64
N VAL A 277 1.60 -6.46 -4.33
CA VAL A 277 1.72 -6.08 -5.74
C VAL A 277 0.89 -7.03 -6.62
N ALA A 278 0.20 -6.53 -7.64
CA ALA A 278 -0.71 -7.36 -8.45
C ALA A 278 -0.08 -8.69 -8.91
N LYS A 279 -0.71 -9.79 -8.50
CA LYS A 279 -0.36 -11.15 -8.91
C LYS A 279 -1.59 -12.05 -8.93
N ALA A 280 -1.49 -13.14 -9.67
CA ALA A 280 -2.49 -14.19 -9.74
C ALA A 280 -1.78 -15.55 -9.76
N LYS A 281 -2.54 -16.62 -9.59
CA LYS A 281 -2.04 -17.98 -9.78
C LYS A 281 -3.00 -18.85 -10.59
N ALA A 282 -2.44 -19.87 -11.22
CA ALA A 282 -3.19 -20.83 -12.01
C ALA A 282 -2.60 -22.26 -11.86
N PRO A 283 -3.41 -23.31 -12.09
CA PRO A 283 -2.96 -24.69 -12.07
C PRO A 283 -2.10 -25.06 -13.29
N ARG A 284 -2.28 -24.37 -14.42
CA ARG A 284 -1.62 -24.64 -15.70
C ARG A 284 -1.29 -23.34 -16.41
N VAL A 285 -0.12 -23.28 -17.02
CA VAL A 285 0.41 -22.11 -17.73
C VAL A 285 1.11 -22.56 -19.00
N THR A 286 0.91 -21.84 -20.10
CA THR A 286 1.69 -22.02 -21.33
C THR A 286 2.71 -20.91 -21.45
N VAL A 287 4.00 -21.24 -21.32
CA VAL A 287 5.10 -20.32 -21.62
C VAL A 287 5.18 -20.13 -23.13
N ILE A 288 5.17 -18.88 -23.57
CA ILE A 288 5.25 -18.50 -24.98
C ILE A 288 6.70 -18.24 -25.38
N ARG A 289 7.42 -17.48 -24.55
CA ARG A 289 8.80 -17.04 -24.84
C ARG A 289 9.41 -16.35 -23.63
N GLU A 290 10.70 -16.06 -23.77
CA GLU A 290 11.42 -15.14 -22.88
C GLU A 290 11.32 -13.69 -23.36
N VAL A 291 11.21 -12.77 -22.40
CA VAL A 291 11.11 -11.32 -22.61
C VAL A 291 12.07 -10.56 -21.69
N ASP A 292 12.34 -9.30 -22.02
CA ASP A 292 13.06 -8.37 -21.14
C ASP A 292 12.13 -7.78 -20.06
N ILE A 293 12.68 -6.90 -19.21
CA ILE A 293 11.95 -6.25 -18.10
C ILE A 293 10.79 -5.35 -18.59
N ASP A 294 10.85 -4.90 -19.84
CA ASP A 294 9.84 -4.07 -20.48
C ASP A 294 8.79 -4.92 -21.23
N GLY A 295 8.96 -6.25 -21.24
CA GLY A 295 8.06 -7.20 -21.90
C GLY A 295 8.34 -7.40 -23.38
N ASN A 296 9.48 -6.91 -23.90
CA ASN A 296 9.86 -7.13 -25.29
C ASN A 296 10.51 -8.50 -25.47
N PRO A 297 10.28 -9.20 -26.59
CA PRO A 297 10.90 -10.49 -26.86
C PRO A 297 12.43 -10.40 -26.88
N ILE A 298 13.10 -11.30 -26.16
CA ILE A 298 14.55 -11.45 -26.28
C ILE A 298 14.84 -12.30 -27.52
N SER A 299 15.52 -11.72 -28.51
CA SER A 299 15.88 -12.46 -29.74
C SER A 299 16.85 -13.61 -29.44
N GLU A 300 16.78 -14.70 -30.21
CA GLU A 300 17.69 -15.86 -30.09
C GLU A 300 19.18 -15.52 -30.23
N ALA A 301 19.54 -14.31 -30.69
CA ALA A 301 20.92 -13.85 -30.85
C ALA A 301 21.63 -13.47 -29.53
N THR A 302 20.99 -13.68 -28.38
CA THR A 302 21.58 -13.39 -27.05
C THR A 302 21.28 -14.50 -26.03
N LYS A 303 21.26 -15.76 -26.48
CA LYS A 303 21.31 -16.96 -25.61
C LYS A 303 22.72 -17.54 -25.57
#